data_AF-A0A151QD83-F1
#
_entry.id   AF-A0A151QD83-F1
#
_cell.length_a   1.000
_cell.length_b   1.000
_cell.length_c   1.000
_cell.angle_alpha   90.00
_cell.angle_beta   90.00
_cell.angle_gamma   90.00
#
_symmetry.space_group_name_H-M   'P 1'
#
loop_
_entity.id
_entity.type
_entity.pdbx_description
1 polymer ?
#
loop_
_entity_poly.entity_id
_entity_poly.type
_entity_poly.pdbx_seq_one_letter_code
_entity_poly.pdbx_strand_id
1 'polypeptide(L)'
;MGESFARLGRIRTDTLFLHEPYAAEWPQIERLIPFLSSLLNSGDIKQIGLSGYAKECLSIQKESGYFFSRIQIEDDPLLTQSSLLQENGVSVDALFGVLRTAYAAGSSLSASQIFREAYQRSPGKKFLFSTTKIQHLKNLISGLSDGD
;
A
#
# COMPACT_ATOMS: atom_id res chain seq x y z
N MET A 1 -2.93 20.33 11.34
CA MET A 1 -2.74 20.40 9.87
C MET A 1 -1.38 20.98 9.45
N GLY A 2 -0.41 21.18 10.36
CA GLY A 2 0.85 21.87 10.05
C GLY A 2 2.09 21.00 9.89
N GLU A 3 2.21 19.87 10.60
CA GLU A 3 3.54 19.27 10.78
C GLU A 3 4.09 18.52 9.56
N SER A 4 3.31 17.69 8.87
CA SER A 4 3.82 16.92 7.72
C SER A 4 4.19 17.81 6.53
N PHE A 5 3.34 18.79 6.18
CA PHE A 5 3.63 19.76 5.12
C PHE A 5 4.74 20.76 5.50
N ALA A 6 4.83 21.15 6.78
CA ALA A 6 5.92 22.00 7.25
C ALA A 6 7.26 21.25 7.23
N ARG A 7 7.29 19.96 7.62
CA ARG A 7 8.51 19.12 7.62
C ARG A 7 9.00 18.81 6.21
N LEU A 8 8.11 18.70 5.22
CA LEU A 8 8.46 18.48 3.82
C LEU A 8 8.71 19.79 3.04
N GLY A 9 8.74 20.96 3.69
CA GLY A 9 9.13 22.22 3.04
C GLY A 9 8.17 22.69 1.93
N ARG A 10 6.84 22.65 2.15
CA ARG A 10 5.80 23.00 1.15
C ARG A 10 5.77 22.12 -0.10
N ILE A 11 6.39 20.93 -0.07
CA ILE A 11 6.26 19.97 -1.16
C ILE A 11 4.81 19.47 -1.19
N ARG A 12 4.13 19.72 -2.32
CA ARG A 12 2.82 19.10 -2.63
C ARG A 12 2.99 17.59 -2.61
N THR A 13 2.07 16.89 -1.96
CA THR A 13 2.16 15.43 -1.82
C THR A 13 1.45 14.76 -2.99
N ASP A 14 2.08 13.80 -3.68
CA ASP A 14 1.40 13.10 -4.78
C ASP A 14 0.22 12.25 -4.27
N THR A 15 0.38 11.55 -3.15
CA THR A 15 -0.68 10.72 -2.56
C THR A 15 -0.71 10.85 -1.05
N LEU A 16 -1.89 11.14 -0.49
CA LEU A 16 -2.15 11.05 0.94
C LEU A 16 -2.84 9.72 1.26
N PHE A 17 -2.25 8.90 2.13
CA PHE A 17 -2.87 7.66 2.57
C PHE A 17 -3.51 7.83 3.96
N LEU A 18 -4.73 7.33 4.11
CA LEU A 18 -5.28 6.99 5.42
C LEU A 18 -4.66 5.66 5.85
N HIS A 19 -3.87 5.69 6.92
CA HIS A 19 -3.08 4.55 7.38
C HIS A 19 -3.84 3.72 8.41
N GLU A 20 -3.86 2.40 8.18
CA GLU A 20 -4.51 1.37 8.98
C GLU A 20 -5.93 1.76 9.42
N PRO A 21 -6.82 2.08 8.47
CA PRO A 21 -8.16 2.46 8.84
C PRO A 21 -8.95 1.23 9.32
N TYR A 22 -9.87 1.44 10.25
CA TYR A 22 -10.83 0.43 10.70
C TYR A 22 -12.22 0.75 10.19
N ALA A 23 -12.93 -0.24 9.65
CA ALA A 23 -14.29 -0.05 9.12
C ALA A 23 -15.27 0.47 10.20
N ALA A 24 -15.06 0.07 11.45
CA ALA A 24 -15.84 0.56 12.58
C ALA A 24 -15.72 2.09 12.81
N GLU A 25 -14.67 2.72 12.27
CA GLU A 25 -14.42 4.16 12.37
C GLU A 25 -14.92 4.94 11.14
N TRP A 26 -15.69 4.28 10.25
CA TRP A 26 -16.25 4.94 9.07
C TRP A 26 -16.99 6.25 9.38
N PRO A 27 -17.85 6.36 10.42
CA PRO A 27 -18.53 7.62 10.71
C PRO A 27 -17.60 8.80 10.98
N GLN A 28 -16.38 8.54 11.49
CA GLN A 28 -15.35 9.54 11.72
C GLN A 28 -14.60 9.86 10.41
N ILE A 29 -14.29 8.84 9.62
CA ILE A 29 -13.61 8.98 8.32
C ILE A 29 -14.49 9.77 7.34
N GLU A 30 -15.79 9.47 7.27
CA GLU A 30 -16.76 10.14 6.41
C GLU A 30 -16.78 11.66 6.66
N ARG A 31 -16.71 12.07 7.93
CA ARG A 31 -16.66 13.49 8.31
C ARG A 31 -15.41 14.21 7.81
N LEU A 32 -14.35 13.48 7.47
CA LEU A 32 -13.13 14.06 6.89
C LEU A 32 -13.22 14.23 5.37
N ILE A 33 -14.17 13.60 4.68
CA ILE A 33 -14.28 13.63 3.21
C ILE A 33 -14.37 15.06 2.65
N PRO A 34 -15.16 15.99 3.21
CA PRO A 34 -15.21 17.37 2.70
C PRO A 34 -13.86 18.08 2.78
N PHE A 35 -13.12 17.84 3.86
CA PHE A 35 -11.78 18.40 4.04
C PHE A 35 -10.76 17.73 3.10
N LEU A 36 -10.80 16.42 2.96
CA LEU A 36 -9.96 15.68 2.02
C LEU A 36 -10.20 16.12 0.56
N SER A 37 -11.46 16.38 0.22
CA SER A 37 -11.86 16.92 -1.09
C SER A 37 -11.34 18.33 -1.31
N SER A 38 -11.28 19.19 -0.28
CA SER A 38 -10.71 20.52 -0.44
C SER A 38 -9.22 20.49 -0.72
N LEU A 39 -8.46 19.54 -0.12
CA LEU A 39 -7.04 19.32 -0.42
C LEU A 39 -6.80 18.83 -1.87
N LEU A 40 -7.69 17.98 -2.39
CA LEU A 40 -7.64 17.55 -3.79
C LEU A 40 -7.90 18.75 -4.73
N ASN A 41 -8.92 19.54 -4.43
CA ASN A 41 -9.34 20.67 -5.26
C ASN A 41 -8.33 21.83 -5.25
N SER A 42 -7.62 22.05 -4.14
CA SER A 42 -6.53 23.04 -4.05
C SER A 42 -5.25 22.58 -4.75
N GLY A 43 -5.13 21.27 -5.05
CA GLY A 43 -3.92 20.65 -5.58
C GLY A 43 -2.81 20.49 -4.55
N ASP A 44 -3.13 20.59 -3.25
CA ASP A 44 -2.18 20.30 -2.16
C ASP A 44 -1.82 18.81 -2.13
N ILE A 45 -2.77 17.97 -2.56
CA ILE A 45 -2.58 16.55 -2.84
C ILE A 45 -3.15 16.20 -4.22
N LYS A 46 -2.52 15.26 -4.94
CA LYS A 46 -3.05 14.80 -6.24
C LYS A 46 -4.01 13.62 -6.11
N GLN A 47 -3.80 12.78 -5.10
CA GLN A 47 -4.53 11.53 -4.90
C GLN A 47 -4.71 11.24 -3.41
N ILE A 48 -5.73 10.44 -3.09
CA ILE A 48 -5.98 9.93 -1.75
C ILE A 48 -6.10 8.41 -1.83
N GLY A 49 -5.53 7.71 -0.86
CA GLY A 49 -5.62 6.27 -0.78
C GLY A 49 -5.89 5.72 0.62
N LEU A 50 -6.09 4.42 0.66
CA LEU A 50 -6.11 3.61 1.89
C LEU A 50 -4.84 2.78 1.94
N SER A 51 -4.23 2.68 3.12
CA SER A 51 -3.06 1.83 3.38
C SER A 51 -3.32 0.94 4.58
N GLY A 52 -3.38 -0.39 4.44
CA GLY A 52 -3.62 -1.27 5.59
C GLY A 52 -4.05 -2.70 5.26
N TYR A 53 -4.97 -3.25 6.06
CA TYR A 53 -5.51 -4.60 5.84
C TYR A 53 -6.58 -4.61 4.75
N ALA A 54 -6.57 -5.61 3.88
CA ALA A 54 -7.46 -5.68 2.72
C ALA A 54 -8.95 -5.63 3.09
N LYS A 55 -9.38 -6.35 4.14
CA LYS A 55 -10.78 -6.35 4.57
C LYS A 55 -11.27 -4.98 5.01
N GLU A 56 -10.48 -4.28 5.82
CA GLU A 56 -10.83 -2.94 6.29
C GLU A 56 -10.86 -1.93 5.14
N CYS A 57 -9.84 -1.99 4.27
CA CYS A 57 -9.78 -1.14 3.08
C CYS A 57 -10.98 -1.40 2.16
N LEU A 58 -11.37 -2.66 1.96
CA LEU A 58 -12.52 -3.03 1.11
C LEU A 58 -13.84 -2.48 1.66
N SER A 59 -14.07 -2.63 2.96
CA SER A 59 -15.29 -2.13 3.62
C SER A 59 -15.40 -0.61 3.45
N ILE A 60 -14.33 0.12 3.76
CA ILE A 60 -14.29 1.58 3.62
C ILE A 60 -14.41 2.01 2.16
N GLN A 61 -13.81 1.27 1.23
CA GLN A 61 -13.94 1.55 -0.20
C GLN A 61 -15.40 1.46 -0.67
N LYS A 62 -16.14 0.44 -0.20
CA LYS A 62 -17.56 0.26 -0.51
C LYS A 62 -18.41 1.36 0.13
N GLU A 63 -18.18 1.66 1.40
CA GLU A 63 -18.93 2.68 2.14
C GLU A 63 -18.69 4.10 1.61
N SER A 64 -17.47 4.39 1.16
CA SER A 64 -17.09 5.68 0.56
C SER A 64 -17.52 5.88 -0.89
N GLY A 65 -18.20 4.91 -1.50
CA GLY A 65 -18.53 4.98 -2.92
C GLY A 65 -17.28 5.08 -3.81
N TYR A 66 -16.19 4.40 -3.42
CA TYR A 66 -14.91 4.38 -4.12
C TYR A 66 -14.20 5.75 -4.21
N PHE A 67 -14.36 6.59 -3.19
CA PHE A 67 -13.68 7.89 -3.11
C PHE A 67 -12.14 7.78 -3.13
N PHE A 68 -11.58 6.75 -2.47
CA PHE A 68 -10.13 6.56 -2.41
C PHE A 68 -9.63 5.91 -3.70
N SER A 69 -8.76 6.62 -4.42
CA SER A 69 -8.29 6.20 -5.75
C SER A 69 -7.04 5.32 -5.70
N ARG A 70 -6.41 5.20 -4.52
CA ARG A 70 -5.19 4.44 -4.33
C ARG A 70 -5.32 3.42 -3.21
N ILE A 71 -4.83 2.20 -3.42
CA ILE A 71 -4.88 1.15 -2.40
C ILE A 71 -3.50 0.54 -2.20
N GLN A 72 -3.00 0.64 -0.98
CA GLN A 72 -1.79 0.00 -0.52
C GLN A 72 -2.17 -1.01 0.57
N ILE A 73 -1.67 -2.24 0.51
CA ILE A 73 -2.02 -3.25 1.53
C ILE A 73 -0.82 -4.04 2.02
N GLU A 74 -0.93 -4.52 3.26
CA GLU A 74 -0.08 -5.59 3.72
C GLU A 74 -0.50 -6.88 3.01
N ASP A 75 0.46 -7.64 2.51
CA ASP A 75 0.18 -8.93 1.87
C ASP A 75 1.21 -10.00 2.27
N ASP A 76 0.86 -11.23 1.96
CA ASP A 76 1.73 -12.40 2.07
C ASP A 76 2.34 -12.78 0.71
N PRO A 77 3.36 -13.66 0.66
CA PRO A 77 3.98 -14.07 -0.60
C PRO A 77 3.04 -14.79 -1.58
N LEU A 78 1.93 -15.34 -1.10
CA LEU A 78 0.89 -15.97 -1.93
C LEU A 78 -0.15 -14.95 -2.43
N LEU A 79 -0.02 -13.68 -2.03
CA LEU A 79 -0.85 -12.56 -2.49
C LEU A 79 -2.33 -12.70 -2.11
N THR A 80 -2.59 -13.32 -0.96
CA THR A 80 -3.97 -13.61 -0.51
C THR A 80 -4.77 -12.33 -0.33
N GLN A 81 -4.17 -11.28 0.22
CA GLN A 81 -4.89 -10.04 0.55
C GLN A 81 -5.20 -9.23 -0.70
N SER A 82 -4.27 -9.15 -1.66
CA SER A 82 -4.50 -8.43 -2.91
C SER A 82 -5.46 -9.18 -3.84
N SER A 83 -5.47 -10.52 -3.81
CA SER A 83 -6.43 -11.33 -4.55
C SER A 83 -7.86 -11.06 -4.07
N LEU A 84 -8.08 -11.01 -2.75
CA LEU A 84 -9.39 -10.65 -2.15
C LEU A 84 -9.93 -9.32 -2.69
N LEU A 85 -9.07 -8.29 -2.80
CA LEU A 85 -9.46 -7.00 -3.33
C LEU A 85 -9.78 -7.05 -4.83
N GLN A 86 -8.98 -7.77 -5.61
CA GLN A 86 -9.18 -7.91 -7.06
C GLN A 86 -10.50 -8.64 -7.38
N GLU A 87 -10.83 -9.69 -6.62
CA GLU A 87 -12.11 -10.40 -6.73
C GLU A 87 -13.33 -9.48 -6.47
N ASN A 88 -13.12 -8.39 -5.74
CA ASN A 88 -14.14 -7.36 -5.47
C ASN A 88 -14.02 -6.14 -6.39
N GLY A 89 -13.25 -6.22 -7.48
CA GLY A 89 -13.08 -5.12 -8.44
C GLY A 89 -12.24 -3.94 -7.92
N VAL A 90 -11.49 -4.12 -6.82
CA VAL A 90 -10.62 -3.10 -6.25
C VAL A 90 -9.18 -3.35 -6.68
N SER A 91 -8.59 -2.39 -7.40
CA SER A 91 -7.19 -2.49 -7.83
C SER A 91 -6.25 -2.10 -6.69
N VAL A 92 -5.24 -2.94 -6.45
CA VAL A 92 -4.14 -2.66 -5.53
C VAL A 92 -2.97 -2.00 -6.26
N ASP A 93 -2.50 -0.88 -5.75
CA ASP A 93 -1.36 -0.14 -6.29
C ASP A 93 -0.02 -0.63 -5.80
N ALA A 94 0.06 -0.94 -4.50
CA ALA A 94 1.30 -1.31 -3.85
C ALA A 94 1.06 -2.35 -2.75
N LEU A 95 2.01 -3.27 -2.65
CA LEU A 95 2.06 -4.31 -1.62
C LEU A 95 3.19 -3.99 -0.66
N PHE A 96 2.94 -4.14 0.64
CA PHE A 96 3.99 -4.05 1.67
C PHE A 96 3.95 -5.26 2.59
N GLY A 97 4.98 -5.42 3.42
CA GLY A 97 5.01 -6.46 4.44
C GLY A 97 5.28 -7.88 3.94
N VAL A 98 5.33 -8.15 2.63
CA VAL A 98 5.54 -9.48 2.03
C VAL A 98 6.69 -10.28 2.67
N LEU A 99 7.84 -9.64 2.92
CA LEU A 99 8.97 -10.32 3.58
C LEU A 99 8.68 -10.61 5.06
N ARG A 100 8.08 -9.63 5.76
CA ARG A 100 7.73 -9.75 7.18
C ARG A 100 6.72 -10.87 7.41
N THR A 101 5.68 -10.93 6.58
CA THR A 101 4.64 -11.97 6.63
C THR A 101 5.21 -13.34 6.30
N ALA A 102 6.09 -13.45 5.32
CA ALA A 102 6.81 -14.70 5.01
C ALA A 102 7.63 -15.22 6.21
N TYR A 103 8.42 -14.36 6.84
CA TYR A 103 9.26 -14.74 7.98
C TYR A 103 8.42 -15.03 9.23
N ALA A 104 7.35 -14.28 9.47
CA ALA A 104 6.41 -14.57 10.54
C ALA A 104 5.72 -15.93 10.36
N ALA A 105 5.51 -16.37 9.11
CA ALA A 105 5.00 -17.69 8.77
C ALA A 105 6.08 -18.80 8.80
N GLY A 106 7.32 -18.49 9.18
CA GLY A 106 8.40 -19.47 9.31
C GLY A 106 9.11 -19.83 8.01
N SER A 107 9.04 -18.99 6.98
CA SER A 107 9.76 -19.22 5.72
C SER A 107 11.28 -19.30 5.93
N SER A 108 11.90 -20.33 5.35
CA SER A 108 13.36 -20.49 5.30
C SER A 108 13.99 -19.87 4.05
N LEU A 109 13.17 -19.33 3.14
CA LEU A 109 13.64 -18.73 1.90
C LEU A 109 14.37 -17.40 2.16
N SER A 110 15.34 -17.10 1.31
CA SER A 110 15.97 -15.78 1.30
C SER A 110 14.98 -14.69 0.87
N ALA A 111 15.23 -13.45 1.27
CA ALA A 111 14.38 -12.32 0.91
C ALA A 111 14.21 -12.17 -0.62
N SER A 112 15.29 -12.41 -1.38
CA SER A 112 15.27 -12.36 -2.84
C SER A 112 14.44 -13.47 -3.46
N GLN A 113 14.42 -14.68 -2.87
CA GLN A 113 13.55 -15.77 -3.32
C GLN A 113 12.08 -15.43 -3.04
N ILE A 114 11.76 -14.99 -1.83
CA ILE A 114 10.40 -14.59 -1.43
C ILE A 114 9.88 -13.49 -2.37
N PHE A 115 10.69 -12.45 -2.60
CA PHE A 115 10.30 -11.36 -3.48
C PHE A 115 10.11 -11.82 -4.93
N ARG A 116 11.03 -12.62 -5.47
CA ARG A 116 10.92 -13.17 -6.83
C ARG A 116 9.63 -13.98 -7.00
N GLU A 117 9.30 -14.84 -6.06
CA GLU A 117 8.05 -15.62 -6.10
C GLU A 117 6.81 -14.72 -6.09
N ALA A 118 6.77 -13.72 -5.20
CA ALA A 118 5.66 -12.77 -5.13
C ALA A 118 5.55 -11.91 -6.40
N TYR A 119 6.67 -11.47 -6.96
CA TYR A 119 6.72 -10.67 -8.19
C TYR A 119 6.25 -11.47 -9.42
N GLN A 120 6.68 -12.72 -9.56
CA GLN A 120 6.24 -13.61 -10.64
C GLN A 120 4.73 -13.87 -10.61
N ARG A 121 4.13 -13.91 -9.42
CA ARG A 121 2.67 -14.03 -9.25
C ARG A 121 1.90 -12.76 -9.58
N SER A 122 2.55 -11.60 -9.54
CA SER A 122 1.92 -10.30 -9.76
C SER A 122 2.77 -9.34 -10.58
N PRO A 123 3.08 -9.70 -11.85
CA PRO A 123 3.89 -8.87 -12.71
C PRO A 123 3.27 -7.47 -12.84
N GLY A 124 4.08 -6.44 -12.66
CA GLY A 124 3.66 -5.03 -12.73
C GLY A 124 3.07 -4.44 -11.45
N LYS A 125 2.90 -5.22 -10.37
CA LYS A 125 2.58 -4.64 -9.05
C LYS A 125 3.80 -3.97 -8.43
N LYS A 126 3.56 -2.90 -7.66
CA LYS A 126 4.61 -2.23 -6.90
C LYS A 126 4.77 -2.91 -5.55
N PHE A 127 6.01 -3.10 -5.13
CA PHE A 127 6.35 -3.64 -3.83
C PHE A 127 7.10 -2.58 -3.02
N LEU A 128 6.64 -2.33 -1.79
CA LEU A 128 7.25 -1.38 -0.88
C LEU A 128 8.17 -2.11 0.10
N PHE A 129 9.45 -1.76 0.08
CA PHE A 129 10.47 -2.28 0.97
C PHE A 129 11.09 -1.15 1.79
N SER A 130 11.16 -1.36 3.10
CA SER A 130 11.88 -0.47 4.01
C SER A 130 13.22 -1.08 4.38
N THR A 131 14.31 -0.33 4.22
CA THR A 131 15.65 -0.76 4.65
C THR A 131 16.53 0.44 4.94
N THR A 132 17.46 0.28 5.88
CA THR A 132 18.52 1.25 6.16
C THR A 132 19.81 0.97 5.38
N LYS A 133 19.88 -0.17 4.67
CA LYS A 133 21.06 -0.61 3.92
C LYS A 133 20.75 -0.77 2.44
N ILE A 134 21.49 -0.05 1.60
CA ILE A 134 21.38 -0.14 0.13
C ILE A 134 21.65 -1.56 -0.39
N GLN A 135 22.52 -2.32 0.28
CA GLN A 135 22.84 -3.68 -0.14
C GLN A 135 21.62 -4.62 -0.09
N HIS A 136 20.68 -4.41 0.83
CA HIS A 136 19.45 -5.20 0.87
C HIS A 136 18.60 -4.97 -0.39
N LEU A 137 18.50 -3.73 -0.87
CA LEU A 137 17.81 -3.42 -2.12
C LEU A 137 18.52 -4.07 -3.31
N LYS A 138 19.86 -4.00 -3.37
CA LYS A 138 20.65 -4.65 -4.43
C LYS A 138 20.40 -6.15 -4.47
N ASN A 139 20.42 -6.82 -3.32
CA ASN A 139 20.18 -8.26 -3.23
C ASN A 139 18.75 -8.63 -3.65
N LEU A 140 17.74 -7.82 -3.29
CA LEU A 140 16.35 -8.04 -3.71
C LEU A 140 16.21 -7.94 -5.23
N ILE A 141 16.78 -6.89 -5.83
CA ILE A 141 16.68 -6.63 -7.28
C ILE A 141 17.48 -7.64 -8.09
N SER A 142 18.70 -8.00 -7.67
CA SER A 142 19.53 -8.98 -8.40
C SER A 142 18.84 -10.34 -8.51
N GLY A 143 18.06 -10.73 -7.49
CA GLY A 143 17.28 -11.96 -7.52
C GLY A 143 16.15 -11.99 -8.56
N LEU A 144 15.82 -10.87 -9.20
CA LEU A 144 14.89 -10.81 -10.34
C LEU A 144 15.60 -10.98 -11.70
N SER A 145 16.91 -10.77 -11.78
CA SER A 145 17.68 -10.74 -13.04
C SER A 145 18.26 -12.09 -13.45
N ASP A 146 18.29 -13.07 -12.55
CA ASP A 146 18.84 -14.42 -12.82
C ASP A 146 17.87 -15.34 -13.60
N GLY A 147 16.97 -14.78 -14.41
CA GLY A 147 15.85 -15.49 -15.06
C GLY A 147 15.67 -15.25 -16.56
N ASP A 148 16.60 -14.54 -17.21
CA ASP A 148 16.65 -14.34 -18.66
C ASP A 148 17.87 -15.04 -19.29
#